data_AF-A0A2E5DPR5-F1
#
_entry.id   AF-A0A2E5DPR5-F1
#
_cell.length_a   1.000
_cell.length_b   1.000
_cell.length_c   1.000
_cell.angle_alpha   90.00
_cell.angle_beta   90.00
_cell.angle_gamma   90.00
#
_symmetry.space_group_name_H-M   'P 1'
#
loop_
_entity.id
_entity.type
_entity.pdbx_description
1 polymer ?
#
loop_
_entity_poly.entity_id
_entity_poly.type
_entity_poly.pdbx_seq_one_letter_code
_entity_poly.pdbx_strand_id
1 'polypeptide(L)'
;MNNQILSENNQKSKDENKRDFYLKSSKKLISFFNNTINRRNPSVDLIMSSPTGCMVITEVMKSYYLNTNLSKQDLVNKVVSGVSLSMNQSSVYKIVDKAIKNQIFSSVLKEDDKRVRLIVPTNQTVNDMEKWFDEINLV
;
A
#
# COMPACT_ATOMS: atom_id res chain seq x y z
N MET A 1 -45.45 8.63 -23.91
CA MET A 1 -45.37 9.07 -22.50
C MET A 1 -44.79 8.02 -21.55
N ASN A 2 -45.15 6.72 -21.65
CA ASN A 2 -44.62 5.68 -20.73
C ASN A 2 -43.11 5.37 -20.86
N ASN A 3 -42.52 5.45 -22.06
CA ASN A 3 -41.10 5.12 -22.25
C ASN A 3 -40.14 6.15 -21.61
N GLN A 4 -40.53 7.43 -21.50
CA GLN A 4 -39.73 8.45 -20.83
C GLN A 4 -39.69 8.23 -19.31
N ILE A 5 -40.83 7.92 -18.69
CA ILE A 5 -40.94 7.65 -17.26
C ILE A 5 -40.14 6.40 -16.86
N LEU A 6 -40.17 5.34 -17.69
CA LEU A 6 -39.34 4.14 -17.51
C LEU A 6 -37.84 4.42 -17.66
N SER A 7 -37.45 5.28 -18.61
CA SER A 7 -36.05 5.69 -18.75
C SER A 7 -35.54 6.54 -17.59
N GLU A 8 -36.37 7.47 -17.09
CA GLU A 8 -36.02 8.34 -15.96
C GLU A 8 -35.90 7.55 -14.65
N ASN A 9 -36.81 6.59 -14.41
CA ASN A 9 -36.74 5.73 -13.22
C ASN A 9 -35.53 4.78 -13.23
N ASN A 10 -35.16 4.24 -14.40
CA ASN A 10 -33.96 3.42 -14.57
C ASN A 10 -32.66 4.23 -14.41
N GLN A 11 -32.66 5.48 -14.88
CA GLN A 11 -31.53 6.40 -14.70
C GLN A 11 -31.35 6.75 -13.22
N LYS A 12 -32.45 7.08 -12.52
CA LYS A 12 -32.46 7.43 -11.09
C LYS A 12 -32.00 6.28 -10.19
N SER A 13 -32.45 5.05 -10.47
CA SER A 13 -31.98 3.83 -9.81
C SER A 13 -30.47 3.56 -10.01
N LYS A 14 -29.96 3.77 -11.24
CA LYS A 14 -28.51 3.66 -11.52
C LYS A 14 -27.69 4.71 -10.79
N ASP A 15 -28.20 5.94 -10.71
CA ASP A 15 -27.52 7.04 -10.03
C ASP A 15 -27.53 6.86 -8.50
N GLU A 16 -28.60 6.31 -7.93
CA GLU A 16 -28.67 5.91 -6.52
C GLU A 16 -27.65 4.80 -6.19
N ASN A 17 -27.52 3.78 -7.04
CA ASN A 17 -26.52 2.73 -6.88
C ASN A 17 -25.08 3.24 -6.96
N LYS A 18 -24.80 4.19 -7.87
CA LYS A 18 -23.48 4.86 -7.95
C LYS A 18 -23.21 5.69 -6.71
N ARG A 19 -24.21 6.44 -6.24
CA ARG A 19 -24.08 7.26 -5.03
C ARG A 19 -23.80 6.42 -3.79
N ASP A 20 -24.50 5.29 -3.63
CA ASP A 20 -24.24 4.36 -2.53
C ASP A 20 -22.83 3.74 -2.63
N PHE A 21 -22.40 3.35 -3.83
CA PHE A 21 -21.03 2.89 -4.08
C PHE A 21 -19.97 3.94 -3.68
N TYR A 22 -20.15 5.20 -4.11
CA TYR A 22 -19.22 6.28 -3.75
C TYR A 22 -19.23 6.56 -2.25
N LEU A 23 -20.41 6.56 -1.62
CA LEU A 23 -20.54 6.76 -0.18
C LEU A 23 -19.83 5.65 0.61
N LYS A 24 -20.01 4.38 0.22
CA LYS A 24 -19.33 3.23 0.83
C LYS A 24 -17.81 3.32 0.65
N SER A 25 -17.36 3.66 -0.55
CA SER A 25 -15.94 3.83 -0.86
C SER A 25 -15.29 4.94 -0.02
N SER A 26 -15.94 6.10 0.07
CA SER A 26 -15.46 7.22 0.90
C SER A 26 -15.43 6.87 2.39
N LYS A 27 -16.45 6.16 2.91
CA LYS A 27 -16.45 5.67 4.29
C LYS A 27 -15.30 4.71 4.56
N LYS A 28 -15.02 3.78 3.64
CA LYS A 28 -13.87 2.87 3.73
C LYS A 28 -12.55 3.64 3.77
N LEU A 29 -12.35 4.63 2.89
CA LEU A 29 -11.14 5.45 2.85
C LEU A 29 -10.95 6.29 4.12
N ILE A 30 -12.02 6.91 4.65
CA ILE A 30 -11.94 7.66 5.91
C ILE A 30 -11.62 6.74 7.08
N SER A 31 -12.25 5.56 7.14
CA SER A 31 -11.92 4.55 8.16
C SER A 31 -10.46 4.12 8.09
N PHE A 32 -9.96 3.89 6.87
CA PHE A 32 -8.56 3.59 6.61
C PHE A 32 -7.64 4.69 7.16
N PHE A 33 -7.88 5.97 6.83
CA PHE A 33 -7.05 7.06 7.34
C PHE A 33 -7.12 7.19 8.86
N ASN A 34 -8.32 7.11 9.44
CA ASN A 34 -8.50 7.22 10.89
C ASN A 34 -7.78 6.10 11.66
N ASN A 35 -7.88 4.85 11.19
CA ASN A 35 -7.16 3.73 11.79
C ASN A 35 -5.65 3.91 11.69
N THR A 36 -5.17 4.43 10.56
CA THR A 36 -3.74 4.64 10.32
C THR A 36 -3.17 5.83 11.14
N ILE A 37 -3.90 6.95 11.22
CA ILE A 37 -3.48 8.15 11.97
C ILE A 37 -3.37 7.88 13.47
N ASN A 38 -4.28 7.09 14.03
CA ASN A 38 -4.37 6.85 15.47
C ASN A 38 -3.43 5.75 15.97
N ARG A 39 -2.69 5.07 15.07
CA ARG A 39 -1.84 3.91 15.40
C ARG A 39 -0.40 4.16 15.02
N ARG A 40 0.24 5.07 15.76
CA ARG A 40 1.63 5.44 15.56
C ARG A 40 2.57 4.30 15.95
N ASN A 41 3.23 3.72 14.96
CA ASN A 41 4.43 2.90 15.13
C ASN A 41 5.34 3.13 13.90
N PRO A 42 6.63 2.78 13.95
CA PRO A 42 7.56 3.05 12.85
C PRO A 42 7.11 2.50 11.49
N SER A 43 6.48 1.32 11.46
CA SER A 43 5.96 0.68 10.25
C SER A 43 4.78 1.47 9.66
N VAL A 44 3.82 1.85 10.51
CA VAL A 44 2.64 2.65 10.14
C VAL A 44 3.02 4.10 9.82
N ASP A 45 4.04 4.65 10.46
CA ASP A 45 4.56 5.98 10.15
C ASP A 45 5.18 6.02 8.75
N LEU A 46 5.76 4.90 8.26
CA LEU A 46 6.23 4.80 6.88
C LEU A 46 5.07 4.87 5.89
N ILE A 47 3.94 4.20 6.18
CA ILE A 47 2.70 4.32 5.39
C ILE A 47 2.25 5.78 5.31
N MET A 48 2.23 6.46 6.46
CA MET A 48 1.73 7.83 6.58
C MET A 48 2.71 8.90 6.08
N SER A 49 3.97 8.54 5.84
CA SER A 49 5.01 9.50 5.45
C SER A 49 4.77 10.11 4.08
N SER A 50 4.24 9.34 3.13
CA SER A 50 3.95 9.73 1.75
C SER A 50 3.27 8.58 1.00
N PRO A 51 2.58 8.86 -0.13
CA PRO A 51 2.10 7.79 -1.02
C PRO A 51 3.22 6.81 -1.43
N THR A 52 4.42 7.32 -1.66
CA THR A 52 5.61 6.51 -1.98
C THR A 52 6.00 5.59 -0.82
N GLY A 53 5.98 6.08 0.42
CA GLY A 53 6.27 5.28 1.61
C GLY A 53 5.27 4.13 1.80
N CYS A 54 3.98 4.43 1.61
CA CYS A 54 2.92 3.42 1.58
C CYS A 54 3.19 2.34 0.51
N MET A 55 3.56 2.73 -0.71
CA MET A 55 3.87 1.76 -1.76
C MET A 55 5.12 0.94 -1.47
N VAL A 56 6.16 1.56 -0.89
CA VAL A 56 7.38 0.85 -0.48
C VAL A 56 7.05 -0.27 0.50
N ILE A 57 6.34 0.02 1.59
CA ILE A 57 6.02 -1.02 2.57
C ILE A 57 5.04 -2.06 2.02
N THR A 58 4.09 -1.64 1.17
CA THR A 58 3.11 -2.55 0.58
C THR A 58 3.76 -3.54 -0.38
N GLU A 59 4.70 -3.10 -1.24
CA GLU A 59 5.42 -4.00 -2.15
C GLU A 59 6.38 -4.94 -1.42
N VAL A 60 6.99 -4.51 -0.31
CA VAL A 60 7.78 -5.40 0.56
C VAL A 60 6.89 -6.46 1.20
N MET A 61 5.76 -6.08 1.81
CA MET A 61 4.82 -7.02 2.43
C MET A 61 4.22 -7.99 1.42
N LYS A 62 3.85 -7.52 0.23
CA LYS A 62 3.38 -8.37 -0.88
C LYS A 62 4.43 -9.41 -1.27
N SER A 63 5.69 -8.99 -1.42
CA SER A 63 6.77 -9.92 -1.81
C SER A 63 7.05 -10.95 -0.71
N TYR A 64 6.91 -10.56 0.57
CA TYR A 64 6.98 -11.44 1.73
C TYR A 64 5.90 -12.53 1.68
N TYR A 65 4.61 -12.17 1.55
CA TYR A 65 3.54 -13.17 1.51
C TYR A 65 3.55 -14.06 0.27
N LEU A 66 4.08 -13.57 -0.86
CA LEU A 66 4.27 -14.37 -2.06
C LEU A 66 5.52 -15.27 -2.01
N ASN A 67 6.34 -15.18 -0.96
CA ASN A 67 7.64 -15.86 -0.86
C ASN A 67 8.53 -15.58 -2.08
N THR A 68 8.52 -14.34 -2.57
CA THR A 68 9.31 -13.93 -3.74
C THR A 68 10.51 -13.08 -3.34
N ASN A 69 11.64 -13.32 -4.00
CA ASN A 69 12.84 -12.52 -3.82
C ASN A 69 12.59 -11.06 -4.25
N LEU A 70 12.97 -10.11 -3.41
CA LEU A 70 12.88 -8.69 -3.69
C LEU A 70 14.21 -8.01 -3.41
N SER A 71 14.94 -7.62 -4.47
CA SER A 71 16.13 -6.78 -4.28
C SER A 71 15.73 -5.32 -4.07
N LYS A 72 16.67 -4.51 -3.56
CA LYS A 72 16.46 -3.06 -3.41
C LYS A 72 16.17 -2.39 -4.75
N GLN A 73 16.87 -2.77 -5.82
CA GLN A 73 16.66 -2.22 -7.15
C GLN A 73 15.27 -2.58 -7.69
N ASP A 74 14.84 -3.83 -7.50
CA ASP A 74 13.51 -4.28 -7.94
C ASP A 74 12.40 -3.53 -7.21
N LEU A 75 12.54 -3.34 -5.90
CA LEU A 75 11.60 -2.54 -5.10
C LEU A 75 11.50 -1.11 -5.63
N VAL A 76 12.65 -0.45 -5.86
CA VAL A 76 12.67 0.92 -6.40
C VAL A 76 12.01 0.98 -7.77
N ASN A 77 12.31 0.04 -8.67
CA ASN A 77 11.71 -0.01 -10.00
C ASN A 77 10.19 -0.20 -9.94
N LYS A 78 9.71 -1.15 -9.13
CA LYS A 78 8.27 -1.40 -8.92
C LYS A 78 7.56 -0.15 -8.41
N VAL A 79 8.10 0.50 -7.38
CA VAL A 79 7.49 1.70 -6.79
C VAL A 79 7.47 2.86 -7.78
N VAL A 80 8.58 3.15 -8.47
CA VAL A 80 8.62 4.22 -9.48
C VAL A 80 7.63 3.97 -10.61
N SER A 81 7.55 2.72 -11.09
CA SER A 81 6.61 2.35 -12.17
C SER A 81 5.14 2.50 -11.78
N GLY A 82 4.81 2.38 -10.49
CA GLY A 82 3.43 2.43 -10.01
C GLY A 82 2.94 3.81 -9.53
N VAL A 83 3.82 4.79 -9.26
CA VAL A 83 3.42 6.12 -8.76
C VAL A 83 3.28 7.15 -9.88
N SER A 84 4.32 7.32 -10.71
CA SER A 84 4.39 8.34 -11.76
C SER A 84 5.61 8.14 -12.66
N LEU A 85 5.44 8.38 -13.96
CA LEU A 85 6.53 8.43 -14.95
C LEU A 85 7.65 9.44 -14.61
N SER A 86 7.37 10.43 -13.74
CA SER A 86 8.32 11.48 -13.35
C SER A 86 8.98 11.27 -11.98
N MET A 87 8.73 10.15 -11.30
CA MET A 87 9.26 9.93 -9.96
C MET A 87 10.76 9.59 -9.99
N ASN A 88 11.56 10.38 -9.25
CA ASN A 88 13.00 10.17 -9.14
C ASN A 88 13.31 8.93 -8.27
N GLN A 89 14.03 7.96 -8.85
CA GLN A 89 14.49 6.76 -8.15
C GLN A 89 15.28 7.08 -6.87
N SER A 90 16.07 8.16 -6.87
CA SER A 90 16.87 8.59 -5.70
C SER A 90 16.00 8.84 -4.46
N SER A 91 14.80 9.40 -4.64
CA SER A 91 13.88 9.64 -3.52
C SER A 91 13.37 8.34 -2.92
N VAL A 92 13.07 7.35 -3.77
CA VAL A 92 12.63 6.02 -3.31
C VAL A 92 13.77 5.30 -2.59
N TYR A 93 14.99 5.36 -3.13
CA TYR A 93 16.19 4.83 -2.47
C TYR A 93 16.36 5.39 -1.06
N LYS A 94 16.24 6.71 -0.87
CA LYS A 94 16.33 7.36 0.45
C LYS A 94 15.27 6.85 1.42
N ILE A 95 14.05 6.61 0.94
CA ILE A 95 12.96 6.06 1.77
C ILE A 95 13.30 4.64 2.20
N VAL A 96 13.75 3.79 1.28
CA VAL A 96 14.13 2.39 1.58
C VAL A 96 15.31 2.34 2.55
N ASP A 97 16.34 3.15 2.32
CA ASP A 97 17.51 3.22 3.19
C ASP A 97 17.16 3.69 4.61
N LYS A 98 16.26 4.68 4.72
CA LYS A 98 15.72 5.12 6.00
C LYS A 98 14.93 4.01 6.71
N ALA A 99 14.12 3.26 5.98
CA ALA A 99 13.35 2.15 6.54
C ALA A 99 14.26 1.01 7.05
N ILE A 100 15.35 0.70 6.33
CA ILE A 100 16.35 -0.25 6.79
C ILE A 100 17.06 0.27 8.05
N LYS A 101 17.50 1.54 8.04
CA LYS A 101 18.14 2.17 9.21
C LYS A 101 17.25 2.14 10.45
N ASN A 102 15.94 2.30 10.25
CA ASN A 102 14.94 2.29 11.31
C ASN A 102 14.46 0.87 11.68
N GLN A 103 15.09 -0.19 11.17
CA GLN A 103 14.73 -1.59 11.45
C GLN A 103 13.28 -1.95 11.09
N ILE A 104 12.69 -1.22 10.13
CA ILE A 104 11.41 -1.61 9.51
C ILE A 104 11.68 -2.75 8.53
N PHE A 105 12.78 -2.64 7.77
CA PHE A 105 13.24 -3.69 6.87
C PHE A 105 14.63 -4.20 7.28
N SER A 106 14.90 -5.45 6.92
CA SER A 106 16.23 -6.04 6.96
C SER A 106 16.79 -6.25 5.56
N SER A 107 18.11 -6.14 5.44
CA SER A 107 18.83 -6.49 4.22
C SER A 107 19.60 -7.80 4.43
N VAL A 108 19.13 -8.87 3.79
CA VAL A 108 19.68 -10.23 3.95
C VAL A 108 20.39 -10.67 2.67
N LEU A 109 21.42 -11.51 2.80
CA LEU A 109 22.08 -12.10 1.63
C LEU A 109 21.18 -13.17 1.02
N LYS A 110 21.09 -13.21 -0.31
CA LYS A 110 20.45 -14.33 -1.01
C LYS A 110 21.30 -15.59 -0.82
N GLU A 111 20.65 -16.72 -0.51
CA GLU A 111 21.34 -17.98 -0.22
C GLU A 111 22.20 -18.46 -1.39
N ASP A 112 21.64 -18.45 -2.60
CA ASP A 112 22.32 -18.95 -3.82
C ASP A 112 23.24 -17.94 -4.50
N ASP A 113 23.15 -16.65 -4.15
CA ASP A 113 24.03 -15.60 -4.68
C ASP A 113 24.32 -14.54 -3.62
N LYS A 114 25.44 -14.72 -2.91
CA LYS A 114 25.90 -13.83 -1.83
C LYS A 114 26.26 -12.41 -2.30
N ARG A 115 26.22 -12.13 -3.62
CA ARG A 115 26.38 -10.76 -4.15
C ARG A 115 25.06 -10.00 -4.10
N VAL A 116 23.93 -10.70 -4.03
CA VAL A 116 22.59 -10.12 -4.04
C VAL A 116 22.09 -9.94 -2.61
N ARG A 117 21.62 -8.72 -2.31
CA ARG A 117 20.92 -8.40 -1.06
C ARG A 117 19.43 -8.29 -1.31
N LEU A 118 18.67 -9.04 -0.52
CA LEU A 118 17.21 -9.02 -0.51
C LEU A 118 16.71 -8.09 0.60
N ILE A 119 15.56 -7.46 0.35
CA ILE A 119 14.83 -6.65 1.32
C ILE A 119 13.68 -7.49 1.85
N VAL A 120 13.64 -7.66 3.17
CA VAL A 120 12.59 -8.39 3.88
C VAL A 120 12.04 -7.53 5.01
N PRO A 121 10.74 -7.60 5.34
CA PRO A 121 10.23 -6.96 6.54
C PRO A 121 10.84 -7.60 7.79
N THR A 122 10.97 -6.84 8.88
CA THR A 122 11.27 -7.45 10.18
C THR A 122 10.02 -8.12 10.75
N ASN A 123 10.21 -9.04 11.71
CA ASN A 123 9.08 -9.66 12.41
C ASN A 123 8.17 -8.61 13.07
N GLN A 124 8.76 -7.53 13.59
CA GLN A 124 7.98 -6.41 14.15
C GLN A 124 7.11 -5.77 13.07
N THR A 125 7.67 -5.48 11.90
CA THR A 125 6.92 -4.91 10.79
C THR A 125 5.84 -5.85 10.28
N VAL A 126 6.09 -7.16 10.21
CA VAL A 126 5.04 -8.14 9.87
C VAL A 126 3.88 -8.03 10.86
N ASN A 127 4.16 -8.10 12.17
CA ASN A 127 3.14 -8.01 13.21
C ASN A 127 2.38 -6.67 13.19
N ASP A 128 3.08 -5.55 12.98
CA ASP A 128 2.46 -4.23 12.89
C ASP A 128 1.51 -4.14 11.69
N MET A 129 1.95 -4.68 10.55
CA MET A 129 1.21 -4.64 9.29
C MET A 129 0.02 -5.60 9.29
N GLU A 130 0.15 -6.81 9.86
CA GLU A 130 -0.97 -7.75 10.03
C GLU A 130 -2.08 -7.14 10.87
N LYS A 131 -1.74 -6.60 12.05
CA LYS A 131 -2.72 -5.88 12.89
C LYS A 131 -3.39 -4.75 12.12
N TRP A 132 -2.59 -3.97 11.39
CA TRP A 132 -3.13 -2.87 10.59
C TRP A 132 -4.05 -3.36 9.47
N PHE A 133 -3.69 -4.45 8.76
CA PHE A 133 -4.51 -5.05 7.70
C PHE A 133 -5.84 -5.61 8.22
N ASP A 134 -5.82 -6.34 9.34
CA ASP A 134 -7.02 -6.90 9.98
C ASP A 134 -8.01 -5.82 10.39
N GLU A 135 -7.51 -4.63 10.75
CA GLU A 135 -8.33 -3.55 11.27
C GLU A 135 -8.90 -2.64 10.19
N ILE A 136 -8.20 -2.49 9.07
CA ILE A 136 -8.72 -1.71 7.94
C ILE A 136 -9.79 -2.46 7.15
N ASN A 137 -9.90 -3.80 7.28
CA ASN A 137 -10.92 -4.64 6.64
C ASN A 137 -11.22 -4.20 5.19
N LEU A 138 -10.16 -4.07 4.38
CA LEU A 138 -10.28 -3.51 3.03
C LEU A 138 -11.06 -4.41 2.07
N VAL A 139 -11.21 -5.70 2.40
CA VAL A 139 -11.96 -6.69 1.61
C VAL A 139 -13.08 -7.29 2.46
#